data_AF-A0A164QFU3-F1
#
_entry.id   AF-A0A164QFU3-F1
#
_cell.length_a   1.000
_cell.length_b   1.000
_cell.length_c   1.000
_cell.angle_alpha   90.00
_cell.angle_beta   90.00
_cell.angle_gamma   90.00
#
_symmetry.space_group_name_H-M   'P 1'
#
loop_
_entity.id
_entity.type
_entity.pdbx_description
1 polymer ?
#
loop_
_entity_poly.entity_id
_entity_poly.type
_entity_poly.pdbx_seq_one_letter_code
_entity_poly.pdbx_strand_id
1 'polypeptide(L)'
;FREFQRAFLELCGLITYMSTYRPRITDAQGVFPTDPGLMGCFTHVPQIVSTFHRVGIPVWFIRPYEHITPSLNCVEIVSLTPSRYTDR
;
A
#
# COMPACT_ATOMS: atom_id res chain seq x y z
N PHE A 1 21.37 -9.55 -16.71
CA PHE A 1 20.18 -8.71 -16.99
C PHE A 1 19.24 -8.53 -15.79
N ARG A 2 19.03 -9.52 -14.90
CA ARG A 2 18.16 -9.40 -13.71
C ARG A 2 18.50 -8.22 -12.80
N GLU A 3 19.78 -8.07 -12.41
CA GLU A 3 20.20 -6.97 -11.53
C GLU A 3 19.97 -5.59 -12.15
N PHE A 4 20.16 -5.48 -13.47
CA PHE A 4 19.85 -4.24 -14.20
C PHE A 4 18.34 -3.94 -14.17
N GLN A 5 17.50 -4.93 -14.44
CA GLN A 5 16.03 -4.76 -14.38
C GLN A 5 15.57 -4.36 -12.98
N ARG A 6 16.13 -4.99 -11.94
CA ARG A 6 15.83 -4.67 -10.55
C ARG A 6 16.22 -3.22 -10.21
N ALA A 7 17.45 -2.82 -10.54
CA ALA A 7 17.94 -1.46 -10.29
C ALA A 7 17.14 -0.41 -11.07
N PHE A 8 16.76 -0.71 -12.32
CA PHE A 8 15.93 0.18 -13.12
C PHE A 8 14.52 0.37 -12.52
N LEU A 9 13.87 -0.72 -12.10
CA LEU A 9 12.56 -0.64 -11.43
C LEU A 9 12.64 0.11 -10.10
N GLU A 10 13.70 -0.11 -9.33
CA GLU A 10 13.96 0.61 -8.08
C GLU A 10 14.09 2.12 -8.34
N LEU A 11 14.83 2.51 -9.39
CA LEU A 11 14.97 3.90 -9.80
C LEU A 11 13.64 4.51 -10.26
N CYS A 12 12.86 3.81 -11.09
CA CYS A 12 11.53 4.26 -11.50
C CYS A 12 10.59 4.46 -10.29
N GLY A 13 10.63 3.52 -9.34
CA GLY A 13 9.89 3.63 -8.08
C GLY A 13 10.32 4.86 -7.26
N LEU A 14 11.62 5.08 -7.13
CA LEU A 14 12.16 6.24 -6.41
C LEU A 14 11.79 7.57 -7.06
N ILE A 15 11.88 7.68 -8.39
CA ILE A 15 11.48 8.88 -9.14
C ILE A 15 9.99 9.16 -8.92
N THR A 16 9.14 8.13 -9.01
CA THR A 16 7.69 8.25 -8.78
C THR A 16 7.40 8.70 -7.35
N TYR A 17 8.08 8.10 -6.37
CA TYR A 17 7.96 8.47 -4.97
C TYR A 17 8.33 9.94 -4.74
N MET A 18 9.49 10.38 -5.24
CA MET A 18 9.99 11.73 -5.02
C MET A 18 9.18 12.80 -5.77
N SER A 19 8.69 12.50 -6.97
CA SER A 19 7.93 13.45 -7.81
C SER A 19 6.46 13.56 -7.44
N THR A 20 5.84 12.46 -6.99
CA THR A 20 4.38 12.40 -6.80
C THR A 20 3.99 12.27 -5.33
N TYR A 21 4.53 11.27 -4.64
CA TYR A 21 4.05 10.93 -3.30
C TYR A 21 4.68 11.77 -2.19
N ARG A 22 5.97 12.09 -2.31
CA ARG A 22 6.66 12.93 -1.33
C ARG A 22 6.01 14.32 -1.19
N PRO A 23 5.70 15.07 -2.27
CA PRO A 23 4.96 16.33 -2.17
C PRO A 23 3.57 16.17 -1.57
N ARG A 24 2.88 15.04 -1.83
CA ARG A 24 1.57 14.75 -1.22
C ARG A 24 1.66 14.52 0.29
N ILE A 25 2.76 13.92 0.75
CA ILE A 25 3.01 13.67 2.16
C ILE A 25 3.31 14.99 2.88
N THR A 26 4.20 15.81 2.32
CA THR A 26 4.73 17.02 2.99
C THR A 26 3.82 18.24 2.87
N ASP A 27 3.33 18.53 1.67
CA ASP A 27 2.82 19.87 1.35
C ASP A 27 1.35 19.87 0.92
N ALA A 28 0.84 18.74 0.44
CA ALA A 28 -0.52 18.68 -0.05
C ALA A 28 -1.57 18.52 1.06
N GLN A 29 -2.61 19.35 0.96
CA GLN A 29 -3.81 19.26 1.77
C GLN A 29 -4.86 18.41 1.05
N GLY A 30 -5.50 17.49 1.79
CA GLY A 30 -6.59 16.65 1.29
C GLY A 30 -6.26 15.16 1.19
N VAL A 31 -7.22 14.42 0.63
CA VAL A 31 -7.17 12.97 0.38
C VAL A 31 -7.12 12.74 -1.13
N PHE A 32 -6.15 11.96 -1.57
CA PHE A 32 -5.97 11.61 -2.98
C PHE A 32 -6.62 10.27 -3.29
N PRO A 33 -7.16 10.08 -4.51
CA PRO A 33 -7.68 8.78 -4.92
C PRO A 33 -6.57 7.73 -4.93
N THR A 34 -6.92 6.52 -4.50
CA THR A 34 -6.01 5.38 -4.48
C THR A 34 -5.68 4.90 -5.90
N ASP A 35 -4.40 4.73 -6.21
CA ASP A 35 -3.93 4.20 -7.50
C ASP A 35 -3.94 2.65 -7.50
N PRO A 36 -4.85 1.99 -8.24
CA PRO A 36 -4.95 0.53 -8.27
C PRO A 36 -3.80 -0.13 -9.06
N GLY A 37 -3.03 0.64 -9.83
CA GLY A 37 -1.86 0.13 -10.57
C GLY A 37 -0.63 -0.10 -9.69
N LEU A 38 -0.65 0.41 -8.45
CA LEU A 38 0.42 0.18 -7.49
C LEU A 38 0.25 -1.13 -6.74
N MET A 39 1.37 -1.82 -6.49
CA MET A 39 1.40 -2.97 -5.59
C MET A 39 0.98 -2.59 -4.16
N GLY A 40 1.21 -1.35 -3.74
CA GLY A 40 0.86 -0.84 -2.42
C GLY A 40 1.79 -1.27 -1.29
N CYS A 41 1.32 -1.16 -0.05
CA CYS A 41 2.13 -1.43 1.15
C CYS A 41 1.37 -2.26 2.19
N PHE A 42 2.01 -3.30 2.71
CA PHE A 42 1.54 -4.04 3.88
C PHE A 42 2.29 -3.56 5.11
N THR A 43 1.58 -3.17 6.16
CA THR A 43 2.21 -2.61 7.35
C THR A 43 1.45 -2.93 8.62
N HIS A 44 2.18 -3.03 9.73
CA HIS A 44 1.64 -3.10 11.07
C HIS A 44 1.60 -1.74 11.77
N VAL A 45 2.01 -0.66 11.08
CA VAL A 45 2.18 0.67 11.67
C VAL A 45 1.00 1.57 11.26
N PRO A 46 0.09 1.95 12.20
CA PRO A 46 -1.11 2.72 11.86
C PRO A 46 -0.83 4.07 11.20
N GLN A 47 0.27 4.72 11.58
CA GLN A 47 0.68 6.01 11.03
C GLN A 47 1.04 5.92 9.54
N ILE A 48 1.60 4.78 9.11
CA ILE A 48 1.90 4.53 7.69
C ILE A 48 0.59 4.33 6.93
N VAL A 49 -0.36 3.57 7.51
CA VAL A 49 -1.69 3.34 6.92
C VAL A 49 -2.41 4.65 6.65
N SER A 50 -2.52 5.51 7.67
CA SER A 50 -3.23 6.79 7.52
C SER A 50 -2.56 7.68 6.48
N THR A 51 -1.22 7.74 6.49
CA THR A 51 -0.46 8.55 5.55
C THR A 51 -0.62 8.03 4.12
N PHE A 52 -0.43 6.73 3.89
CA PHE A 52 -0.44 6.13 2.57
C PHE A 52 -1.83 6.15 1.95
N HIS A 53 -2.85 5.82 2.74
CA HIS A 53 -4.24 5.95 2.32
C HIS A 53 -4.56 7.40 1.92
N ARG A 54 -4.14 8.38 2.73
CA ARG A 54 -4.37 9.81 2.44
C ARG A 54 -3.72 10.23 1.13
N VAL A 55 -2.50 9.77 0.82
CA VAL A 55 -1.77 10.19 -0.39
C VAL A 55 -2.07 9.36 -1.64
N GLY A 56 -3.02 8.42 -1.54
CA GLY A 56 -3.50 7.61 -2.67
C GLY A 56 -2.66 6.37 -2.94
N ILE A 57 -1.86 5.90 -1.98
CA ILE A 57 -1.14 4.62 -2.08
C ILE A 57 -2.01 3.51 -1.47
N PRO A 58 -2.27 2.39 -2.18
CA PRO A 58 -2.94 1.24 -1.60
C PRO A 58 -2.18 0.75 -0.37
N VAL A 59 -2.87 0.55 0.76
CA VAL A 59 -2.24 0.12 2.00
C VAL A 59 -3.12 -0.86 2.75
N TRP A 60 -2.51 -1.93 3.26
CA TRP A 60 -3.15 -2.97 4.05
C TRP A 60 -2.56 -2.97 5.45
N PHE A 61 -3.42 -2.68 6.42
CA PHE A 61 -3.06 -2.72 7.83
C PHE A 61 -3.17 -4.15 8.36
N ILE A 62 -2.04 -4.72 8.76
CA ILE A 62 -2.01 -6.04 9.37
C ILE A 62 -2.13 -5.87 10.89
N ARG A 63 -3.32 -6.11 11.44
CA ARG A 63 -3.51 -6.08 12.89
C ARG A 63 -2.86 -7.30 13.56
N PRO A 64 -2.09 -7.10 14.64
CA PRO A 64 -1.72 -8.18 15.55
C PRO A 64 -2.97 -8.85 16.13
N TYR A 65 -2.91 -10.16 16.35
CA TYR A 65 -4.02 -10.95 16.89
C TYR A 65 -4.52 -10.41 18.24
N GLU A 66 -3.59 -9.94 19.08
CA GLU A 66 -3.87 -9.38 20.41
C GLU A 66 -4.81 -8.16 20.37
N HIS A 67 -4.83 -7.45 19.23
CA HIS A 67 -5.69 -6.29 19.02
C HIS A 67 -7.04 -6.65 18.39
N ILE A 68 -7.28 -7.93 18.11
CA ILE A 68 -8.56 -8.45 17.60
C ILE A 68 -9.37 -8.88 18.82
N THR A 69 -10.10 -7.92 19.40
CA THR A 69 -10.99 -8.21 20.53
C THR A 69 -12.30 -8.85 20.04
N PRO A 70 -12.99 -9.67 20.85
CA PRO A 70 -14.30 -10.22 20.50
C PRO A 70 -15.37 -9.16 20.22
N SER A 71 -15.16 -7.93 20.72
CA SER A 71 -16.02 -6.76 20.50
C SER A 71 -15.75 -6.04 19.17
N LEU A 72 -14.76 -6.47 18.38
CA LEU A 72 -14.38 -5.79 17.15
C LEU A 72 -15.44 -6.02 16.07
N ASN A 73 -16.01 -4.94 15.56
CA ASN A 73 -17.01 -5.02 14.50
C ASN A 73 -16.34 -5.40 13.16
N CYS A 74 -16.68 -6.58 12.64
CA CYS A 74 -16.28 -7.00 11.31
C CYS A 74 -17.39 -6.61 10.32
N VAL A 75 -17.11 -5.61 9.48
CA VAL A 75 -18.08 -5.09 8.51
C VAL A 75 -18.30 -6.10 7.38
N GLU A 76 -17.20 -6.67 6.87
CA GLU A 76 -17.25 -7.58 5.73
C GLU A 76 -16.03 -8.51 5.75
N ILE A 77 -16.28 -9.81 5.55
CA ILE A 77 -15.23 -10.81 5.35
C ILE A 77 -15.10 -11.01 3.84
N VAL A 78 -13.95 -10.63 3.29
CA VAL A 78 -13.68 -10.78 1.85
C VAL A 78 -12.98 -12.12 1.62
N SER A 79 -13.60 -12.99 0.82
CA SER A 79 -12.93 -14.21 0.34
C SER A 79 -11.81 -13.82 -0.62
N LEU A 80 -10.58 -14.26 -0.33
CA LEU A 80 -9.47 -14.06 -1.25
C LEU A 80 -9.74 -14.86 -2.53
N THR A 81 -10.01 -14.16 -3.64
CA THR A 81 -9.97 -14.80 -4.96
C THR A 81 -8.52 -15.14 -5.30
N PRO A 82 -8.22 -16.39 -5.69
CA PRO A 82 -6.89 -16.77 -6.11
C PRO A 82 -6.42 -15.85 -7.24
N SER A 83 -5.18 -15.35 -7.12
CA SER A 83 -4.52 -14.64 -8.20
C SER A 83 -4.44 -15.56 -9.43
N ARG A 84 -4.70 -15.03 -10.63
CA ARG A 84 -4.56 -15.76 -11.91
C ARG A 84 -3.12 -16.21 -12.22
N TYR A 85 -2.18 -16.03 -11.28
CA TYR A 85 -0.77 -16.41 -11.38
C TYR A 85 -0.45 -17.83 -10.89
N THR A 86 -1.44 -18.69 -10.70
CA THR A 86 -1.22 -20.14 -10.55
C THR A 86 -1.43 -20.82 -11.91
N ASP A 87 -0.44 -20.69 -12.80
CA ASP A 87 -0.15 -21.63 -13.89
C ASP A 87 1.05 -21.10 -14.69
N ARG A 88 2.27 -21.34 -14.19
CA ARG A 88 3.51 -21.56 -14.96
C ARG A 88 4.53 -22.30 -14.12
#